data_AF-A0A938X114-F1
#
_entry.id   AF-A0A938X114-F1
#
_cell.length_a   1.000
_cell.length_b   1.000
_cell.length_c   1.000
_cell.angle_alpha   90.00
_cell.angle_beta   90.00
_cell.angle_gamma   90.00
#
_symmetry.space_group_name_H-M   'P 1'
#
loop_
_entity.id
_entity.type
_entity.pdbx_description
1 polymer ?
#
loop_
_entity_poly.entity_id
_entity_poly.type
_entity_poly.pdbx_seq_one_letter_code
_entity_poly.pdbx_strand_id
1 'polypeptide(L)'
;MYEKCKARFKMMRVILKDGYLDEASYSCQVIRYQKEEECIYLLTETDLPAFSLDGIYECRIDTPDGTVACTGMILERYWNELGNVIKFRIQNGFYKNLVN
;
A
#
# COMPACT_ATOMS: atom_id res chain seq x y z
N MET A 1 5.11 13.60 -7.25
CA MET A 1 6.49 13.15 -6.82
C MET A 1 6.60 11.65 -6.55
N TYR A 2 5.51 10.88 -6.45
CA TYR A 2 5.50 9.40 -6.47
C TYR A 2 4.42 8.84 -7.41
N GLU A 3 3.72 9.72 -8.13
CA GLU A 3 2.60 9.35 -8.99
C GLU A 3 3.11 8.59 -10.21
N LYS A 4 2.38 7.52 -10.58
CA LYS A 4 2.75 6.53 -11.60
C LYS A 4 3.97 5.66 -11.25
N CYS A 5 4.51 5.76 -10.03
CA CYS A 5 5.52 4.83 -9.57
C CYS A 5 4.90 3.46 -9.31
N LYS A 6 5.67 2.40 -9.61
CA LYS A 6 5.32 1.04 -9.21
C LYS A 6 5.47 0.91 -7.70
N ALA A 7 4.46 0.34 -7.08
CA ALA A 7 4.45 0.02 -5.68
C ALA A 7 4.26 -1.49 -5.47
N ARG A 8 4.83 -2.01 -4.40
CA ARG A 8 4.55 -3.37 -3.92
C ARG A 8 3.87 -3.27 -2.58
N PHE A 9 2.74 -3.95 -2.47
CA PHE A 9 1.90 -3.94 -1.29
C PHE A 9 1.92 -5.33 -0.67
N LYS A 10 2.40 -5.43 0.57
CA LYS A 10 2.54 -6.70 1.28
C LYS A 10 1.89 -6.61 2.65
N MET A 11 1.10 -7.60 3.04
CA MET A 11 0.60 -7.67 4.41
C MET A 11 1.76 -8.03 5.35
N MET A 12 1.96 -7.22 6.39
CA MET A 12 2.99 -7.48 7.39
C MET A 12 2.41 -8.20 8.58
N ARG A 13 1.23 -7.75 9.05
CA ARG A 13 0.55 -8.29 10.23
C ARG A 13 -0.95 -8.11 10.09
N VAL A 14 -1.70 -9.00 10.71
CA VAL A 14 -3.14 -8.84 10.91
C VAL A 14 -3.39 -8.51 12.38
N ILE A 15 -4.34 -7.61 12.65
CA ILE A 15 -4.66 -7.16 14.00
C ILE A 15 -5.65 -8.13 14.66
N LEU A 16 -6.49 -8.77 13.85
CA LEU A 16 -7.50 -9.74 14.29
C LEU A 16 -6.86 -11.08 14.69
N LYS A 17 -7.32 -11.64 15.81
CA LYS A 17 -6.83 -12.91 16.40
C LYS A 17 -7.05 -14.14 15.52
N ASP A 18 -8.04 -14.09 14.63
CA ASP A 18 -8.38 -15.12 13.62
C ASP A 18 -8.13 -14.60 12.19
N GLY A 19 -7.37 -13.52 12.04
CA GLY A 19 -7.07 -12.94 10.74
C GLY A 19 -6.14 -13.83 9.92
N TYR A 20 -6.42 -13.97 8.63
CA TYR A 20 -5.50 -14.62 7.70
C TYR A 20 -4.33 -13.67 7.41
N LEU A 21 -3.09 -14.12 7.69
CA LEU A 21 -1.89 -13.41 7.29
C LEU A 21 -1.61 -13.73 5.82
N ASP A 22 -1.81 -12.74 4.95
CA ASP A 22 -1.48 -12.91 3.55
C ASP A 22 -0.01 -12.58 3.28
N GLU A 23 0.82 -13.60 3.09
CA GLU A 23 2.25 -13.39 2.78
C GLU A 23 2.50 -12.98 1.32
N ALA A 24 1.45 -12.85 0.49
CA ALA A 24 1.59 -12.46 -0.90
C ALA A 24 2.01 -10.99 -1.02
N SER A 25 2.75 -10.73 -2.10
CA SER A 25 3.16 -9.39 -2.48
C SER A 25 2.37 -8.99 -3.71
N TYR A 26 1.47 -8.02 -3.54
CA TYR A 26 0.65 -7.50 -4.62
C TYR A 26 1.36 -6.37 -5.34
N SER A 27 1.31 -6.40 -6.66
CA SER A 27 1.82 -5.32 -7.48
C SER A 27 0.74 -4.24 -7.60
N CYS A 28 1.11 -3.02 -7.24
CA CYS A 28 0.23 -1.87 -7.26
C CYS A 28 0.92 -0.70 -7.97
N GLN A 29 0.15 0.31 -8.35
CA GLN A 29 0.67 1.54 -8.92
C GLN A 29 0.14 2.73 -8.14
N VAL A 30 1.00 3.66 -7.77
CA VAL A 30 0.56 4.89 -7.08
C VAL A 30 -0.14 5.78 -8.10
N ILE A 31 -1.44 6.02 -7.91
CA ILE A 31 -2.21 6.94 -8.77
C ILE A 31 -2.23 8.35 -8.20
N ARG A 32 -2.18 8.49 -6.87
CA ARG A 32 -2.20 9.79 -6.19
C ARG A 32 -1.56 9.69 -4.82
N TYR A 33 -0.88 10.74 -4.40
CA TYR A 33 -0.28 10.86 -3.07
C TYR A 33 -0.75 12.17 -2.42
N GLN A 34 -1.38 12.09 -1.25
CA GLN A 34 -1.84 13.23 -0.46
C GLN A 34 -0.96 13.37 0.79
N LYS A 35 -0.07 14.36 0.75
CA LYS A 35 0.89 14.62 1.84
C LYS A 35 0.21 15.09 3.13
N GLU A 36 -0.85 15.90 3.03
CA GLU A 36 -1.55 16.50 4.17
C GLU A 36 -2.21 15.45 5.07
N GLU A 37 -2.79 14.41 4.45
CA GLU A 37 -3.47 13.33 5.17
C GLU A 37 -2.58 12.08 5.37
N GLU A 38 -1.33 12.13 4.90
CA GLU A 38 -0.42 10.97 4.82
C GLU A 38 -1.08 9.75 4.14
N CYS A 39 -1.84 10.01 3.08
CA CYS A 39 -2.64 9.01 2.37
C CYS A 39 -2.12 8.79 0.94
N ILE A 40 -2.03 7.53 0.54
CA ILE A 40 -1.62 7.08 -0.80
C ILE A 40 -2.80 6.36 -1.46
N TYR A 41 -3.06 6.68 -2.71
CA TYR A 41 -4.02 5.98 -3.54
C TYR A 41 -3.25 5.05 -4.47
N LEU A 42 -3.55 3.77 -4.35
CA LEU A 42 -2.91 2.69 -5.06
C LEU A 42 -3.93 2.02 -5.98
N LEU A 43 -3.55 1.79 -7.23
CA LEU A 43 -4.30 0.99 -8.17
C LEU A 43 -3.71 -0.42 -8.19
N THR A 44 -4.56 -1.44 -8.11
CA THR A 44 -4.14 -2.83 -8.17
C THR A 44 -5.02 -3.58 -9.16
N GLU A 45 -4.50 -4.67 -9.72
CA GLU A 45 -5.30 -5.63 -10.51
C GLU A 45 -5.84 -6.76 -9.64
N THR A 46 -5.36 -6.88 -8.40
CA THR A 46 -5.84 -7.86 -7.42
C THR A 46 -7.23 -7.49 -6.92
N ASP A 47 -8.05 -8.50 -6.64
CA ASP A 47 -9.35 -8.35 -6.01
C ASP A 47 -9.29 -7.61 -4.67
N LEU A 48 -10.13 -6.57 -4.56
CA LEU A 48 -10.32 -5.79 -3.32
C LEU A 48 -10.58 -6.64 -2.06
N PRO A 49 -11.39 -7.74 -2.09
CA PRO A 49 -11.59 -8.58 -0.91
C PRO A 49 -10.34 -9.33 -0.44
N ALA A 50 -9.28 -9.45 -1.25
CA ALA A 50 -8.02 -10.06 -0.81
C ALA A 50 -7.28 -9.17 0.20
N PHE A 51 -7.48 -7.85 0.11
CA PHE A 51 -6.98 -6.93 1.11
C PHE A 51 -7.87 -6.99 2.35
N SER A 52 -7.35 -6.68 3.52
CA SER A 52 -8.07 -6.61 4.79
C SER A 52 -7.95 -5.19 5.34
N LEU A 53 -9.02 -4.63 5.89
CA LEU A 53 -8.97 -3.31 6.52
C LEU A 53 -8.26 -3.38 7.89
N ASP A 54 -8.37 -4.53 8.57
CA ASP A 54 -7.74 -4.82 9.86
C ASP A 54 -6.30 -5.37 9.74
N GLY A 55 -5.63 -5.06 8.64
CA GLY A 55 -4.26 -5.46 8.36
C GLY A 55 -3.28 -4.28 8.38
N ILE A 56 -2.08 -4.51 8.91
CA ILE A 56 -0.92 -3.65 8.69
C ILE A 56 -0.27 -4.08 7.39
N TYR A 57 -0.15 -3.14 6.46
CA TYR A 57 0.50 -3.35 5.17
C TYR A 57 1.80 -2.54 5.08
N GLU A 58 2.78 -3.11 4.41
CA GLU A 58 3.96 -2.40 3.93
C GLU A 58 3.79 -2.09 2.44
N CYS A 59 3.92 -0.81 2.10
CA CYS A 59 3.94 -0.32 0.74
C CYS A 59 5.35 0.14 0.37
N ARG A 60 5.97 -0.55 -0.60
CA ARG A 60 7.28 -0.20 -1.15
C ARG A 60 7.11 0.45 -2.50
N ILE A 61 7.47 1.73 -2.61
CA ILE A 61 7.37 2.51 -3.84
C ILE A 61 8.75 2.59 -4.46
N ASP A 62 8.85 2.18 -5.71
CA ASP A 62 10.09 2.27 -6.48
C ASP A 62 10.17 3.64 -7.14
N THR A 63 11.18 4.42 -6.77
CA THR A 63 11.43 5.74 -7.34
C THR A 63 12.78 5.78 -8.03
N PRO A 64 13.00 6.70 -8.99
CA PRO A 64 14.30 6.84 -9.64
C PRO A 64 15.47 7.07 -8.66
N ASP A 65 15.21 7.70 -7.51
CA ASP A 65 16.20 7.93 -6.43
C ASP A 65 16.38 6.74 -5.48
N GLY A 66 15.68 5.63 -5.71
CA GLY A 66 15.72 4.41 -4.92
C GLY A 66 14.34 3.96 -4.42
N THR A 67 14.31 2.84 -3.71
CA THR A 67 13.05 2.28 -3.19
C THR A 67 12.76 2.86 -1.80
N VAL A 68 11.57 3.45 -1.64
CA VAL A 68 11.05 3.91 -0.34
C VAL A 68 10.02 2.91 0.17
N ALA A 69 10.01 2.67 1.47
CA ALA A 69 9.02 1.81 2.11
C ALA A 69 8.22 2.62 3.14
N CYS A 70 6.97 2.26 3.33
CA CYS A 70 6.10 2.83 4.34
C CYS A 70 5.15 1.77 4.89
N THR A 71 4.75 1.91 6.14
CA THR A 71 3.79 1.00 6.78
C THR A 71 2.58 1.76 7.29
N GLY A 72 1.44 1.08 7.28
CA GLY A 72 0.16 1.70 7.58
C GLY A 72 -1.00 0.74 7.41
N MET A 73 -2.19 1.30 7.29
CA MET A 73 -3.44 0.56 7.21
C MET A 73 -4.25 1.02 5.99
N ILE A 74 -5.09 0.14 5.48
CA ILE A 74 -6.05 0.50 4.43
C ILE A 74 -7.22 1.22 5.09
N LEU A 75 -7.49 2.45 4.66
CA LEU A 75 -8.68 3.18 5.08
C LEU A 75 -9.90 2.72 4.30
N GLU A 76 -9.78 2.71 2.97
CA GLU A 76 -10.89 2.48 2.07
C GLU A 76 -10.39 1.73 0.84
N ARG A 77 -11.27 0.96 0.23
CA ARG A 77 -10.98 0.29 -1.03
C ARG A 77 -12.25 0.25 -1.86
N TYR A 78 -12.14 0.64 -3.12
CA TYR A 78 -13.28 0.79 -3.99
C TYR A 78 -12.86 0.55 -5.43
N TRP A 79 -13.80 0.13 -6.25
CA TRP A 79 -13.58 -0.02 -7.68
C TRP A 79 -14.03 1.26 -8.40
N ASN A 80 -13.24 1.72 -9.37
CA ASN A 80 -13.59 2.84 -10.25
C ASN A 80 -13.26 2.51 -11.71
N GLU A 81 -13.43 3.49 -12.60
CA GLU A 81 -13.12 3.37 -14.03
C GLU A 81 -11.65 3.00 -14.34
N LEU A 82 -10.72 3.27 -13.43
CA LEU A 82 -9.30 2.89 -13.57
C LEU A 82 -9.04 1.45 -13.10
N GLY A 83 -9.92 0.87 -12.27
CA GLY A 83 -9.79 -0.46 -11.70
C GLY A 83 -9.97 -0.47 -10.18
N ASN A 84 -9.28 -1.40 -9.51
CA ASN A 84 -9.36 -1.56 -8.06
C ASN A 84 -8.45 -0.53 -7.37
N VAL A 85 -9.05 0.40 -6.63
CA VAL A 85 -8.34 1.47 -5.92
C VAL A 85 -8.34 1.20 -4.42
N ILE A 86 -7.17 1.40 -3.80
CA ILE A 86 -6.93 1.26 -2.37
C ILE A 86 -6.42 2.59 -1.84
N LYS A 87 -7.13 3.13 -0.85
CA LYS A 87 -6.70 4.28 -0.05
C LYS A 87 -5.95 3.78 1.16
N PHE A 88 -4.64 3.92 1.13
CA PHE A 88 -3.73 3.50 2.18
C PHE A 88 -3.27 4.70 3.00
N ARG A 89 -3.45 4.65 4.32
CA ARG A 89 -2.94 5.67 5.23
C ARG A 89 -1.66 5.20 5.87
N ILE A 90 -0.62 6.01 5.71
CA ILE A 90 0.68 5.78 6.31
C ILE A 90 0.58 6.08 7.81
N GLN A 91 1.14 5.19 8.63
CA GLN A 91 1.21 5.38 10.09
C GLN A 91 2.64 5.58 10.58
N ASN A 92 3.63 5.00 9.90
CA ASN A 92 5.02 4.99 10.36
C ASN A 92 5.98 5.78 9.47
N GLY A 93 5.46 6.75 8.72
CA GLY A 93 6.21 7.55 7.75
C GLY A 93 6.84 6.73 6.62
N PHE A 94 7.67 7.39 5.81
CA PHE A 94 8.52 6.75 4.80
C PHE A 94 9.92 6.51 5.35
N TYR A 95 10.41 5.28 5.22
CA TYR A 95 11.78 4.90 5.49
C TYR A 95 12.43 4.33 4.23
N LYS A 96 13.70 4.68 3.99
CA LYS A 96 14.49 4.04 2.95
C LYS A 96 14.99 2.72 3.51
N ASN A 97 14.58 1.60 2.91
CA ASN A 97 15.22 0.33 3.21
C ASN A 97 16.55 0.32 2.47
N LEU A 98 17.60 0.84 3.13
CA LEU A 98 18.98 0.63 2.74
C LEU A 98 19.28 -0.85 2.98
N VAL A 99 18.84 -1.72 2.06
CA VAL A 99 19.33 -3.10 2.04
C VAL A 99 20.80 -2.98 1.67
N ASN A 100 21.65 -3.03 2.70
CA ASN A 100 23.10 -3.08 2.61
C ASN A 100 23.54 -4.49 2.21
#